data_AF-A0A956UBP3-F1
#
_entry.id   AF-A0A956UBP3-F1
#
_cell.length_a   1.000
_cell.length_b   1.000
_cell.length_c   1.000
_cell.angle_alpha   90.00
_cell.angle_beta   90.00
_cell.angle_gamma   90.00
#
_symmetry.space_group_name_H-M   'P 1'
#
loop_
_entity.id
_entity.type
_entity.pdbx_description
1 polymer ?
#
loop_
_entity_poly.entity_id
_entity_poly.type
_entity_poly.pdbx_seq_one_letter_code
_entity_poly.pdbx_strand_id
1 'polypeptide(L)' 'MSISSHDGKRPSVAELQSFVRGRVKLQFHSVDGTSFEGVLKWFDQDAFCLIKDDGSTITLIKRNVLGYGPLVSKS' A
#
# COMPACT_ATOMS: atom_id res chain seq x y z
N MET A 1 -5.54 -19.45 20.06
CA MET A 1 -5.51 -18.18 19.30
C MET A 1 -4.29 -18.22 18.40
N SER A 2 -4.45 -18.46 17.11
CA SER A 2 -3.31 -18.43 16.18
C SER A 2 -3.00 -16.99 15.83
N ILE A 3 -1.87 -16.50 16.34
CA ILE A 3 -1.23 -15.28 15.85
C ILE A 3 -0.67 -15.66 14.48
N SER A 4 -1.38 -15.29 13.43
CA SER A 4 -0.88 -15.40 12.06
C SER A 4 0.29 -14.44 11.92
N SER A 5 1.50 -14.94 12.11
CA SER A 5 2.73 -14.25 11.77
C SER A 5 2.64 -13.85 10.30
N HIS A 6 2.38 -12.58 10.02
CA HIS A 6 2.65 -12.01 8.71
C HIS A 6 4.16 -12.01 8.57
N ASP A 7 4.67 -13.11 8.02
CA ASP A 7 6.01 -13.22 7.48
C ASP A 7 6.23 -11.96 6.65
N GLY A 8 7.18 -11.10 7.08
CA GLY A 8 7.47 -9.79 6.51
C GLY A 8 8.08 -9.90 5.12
N LYS A 9 7.39 -10.60 4.22
CA LYS A 9 7.73 -10.71 2.82
C LYS A 9 7.68 -9.32 2.24
N ARG A 10 8.86 -8.79 1.92
CA ARG A 10 8.96 -7.64 1.05
C ARG A 10 8.13 -7.97 -0.20
N PRO A 11 7.09 -7.20 -0.48
CA PRO A 11 6.21 -7.50 -1.59
C PRO A 11 7.02 -7.45 -2.87
N SER A 12 6.81 -8.46 -3.71
CA SER A 12 7.58 -8.58 -4.94
C SER A 12 7.22 -7.45 -5.89
N VAL A 13 8.16 -7.04 -6.74
CA VAL A 13 7.89 -6.07 -7.83
C VAL A 13 6.69 -6.52 -8.68
N ALA A 14 6.51 -7.83 -8.86
CA ALA A 14 5.40 -8.41 -9.61
C ALA A 14 4.03 -8.16 -8.95
N GLU A 15 3.97 -8.17 -7.62
CA GLU A 15 2.77 -7.88 -6.83
C GLU A 15 2.41 -6.40 -6.91
N LEU A 16 3.38 -5.50 -6.70
CA LEU A 16 3.14 -4.06 -6.88
C LEU A 16 2.67 -3.72 -8.29
N GLN A 17 3.27 -4.35 -9.30
CA GLN A 17 2.85 -4.25 -10.69
C GLN A 17 1.41 -4.76 -10.92
N SER A 18 0.99 -5.82 -10.23
CA SER A 18 -0.40 -6.31 -10.33
C SER A 18 -1.38 -5.32 -9.71
N PHE A 19 -1.04 -4.68 -8.60
CA PHE A 19 -1.88 -3.64 -7.99
C PHE A 19 -2.03 -2.40 -8.88
N VAL A 20 -0.94 -1.95 -9.53
CA VAL A 20 -0.99 -0.83 -10.48
C VAL A 20 -1.93 -1.16 -11.65
N ARG A 21 -1.77 -2.34 -12.27
CA ARG A 21 -2.62 -2.77 -13.39
C ARG A 21 -4.08 -2.96 -12.99
N GLY A 22 -4.30 -3.56 -11.82
CA GLY A 22 -5.64 -3.88 -11.31
C GLY A 22 -6.37 -2.68 -10.71
N ARG A 23 -5.71 -1.53 -10.56
CA ARG A 23 -6.22 -0.35 -9.85
C ARG A 23 -6.80 -0.71 -8.48
N VAL A 24 -6.14 -1.62 -7.78
CA VAL A 24 -6.60 -2.11 -6.47
C VAL A 24 -6.46 -0.99 -5.45
N LYS A 25 -7.53 -0.76 -4.66
CA LYS A 25 -7.48 0.17 -3.52
C LYS A 25 -6.69 -0.48 -2.39
N LEU A 26 -5.63 0.17 -1.97
CA LEU A 26 -4.72 -0.28 -0.93
C LEU A 26 -4.83 0.63 0.29
N GLN A 27 -4.51 0.08 1.45
CA GLN A 27 -4.24 0.80 2.69
C GLN A 27 -2.76 0.66 3.03
N PHE A 28 -2.09 1.77 3.29
CA PHE A 28 -0.69 1.86 3.71
C PHE A 28 -0.64 2.35 5.16
N HIS A 29 0.19 1.70 5.98
CA HIS A 29 0.41 2.09 7.37
C HIS A 29 1.79 2.73 7.50
N SER A 30 1.83 3.94 8.07
CA SER A 30 3.05 4.73 8.24
C SER A 30 3.61 4.60 9.65
N VAL A 31 4.91 4.88 9.81
CA VAL A 31 5.66 4.83 11.09
C VAL A 31 5.12 5.79 12.15
N ASP A 32 4.45 6.86 11.74
CA ASP A 32 3.82 7.86 12.61
C ASP A 32 2.41 7.45 13.09
N GLY A 33 1.94 6.26 12.70
CA GLY A 33 0.59 5.76 13.00
C GLY A 33 -0.48 6.21 12.01
N THR A 34 -0.14 7.08 11.05
CA THR A 34 -1.08 7.51 10.01
C THR A 34 -1.33 6.37 9.02
N SER A 35 -2.57 6.25 8.54
CA SER A 35 -2.90 5.35 7.42
C SER A 35 -3.30 6.15 6.18
N PHE A 36 -2.85 5.69 5.02
CA PHE A 36 -3.15 6.29 3.73
C PHE A 36 -3.87 5.28 2.85
N GLU A 37 -4.98 5.70 2.26
CA GLU A 37 -5.79 4.88 1.37
C GLU A 37 -5.80 5.45 -0.03
N GLY A 38 -5.75 4.56 -1.02
CA GLY A 38 -5.82 4.95 -2.41
C GLY A 38 -5.42 3.85 -3.37
N VAL A 39 -5.53 4.15 -4.66
CA VAL A 39 -5.10 3.25 -5.73
C VAL A 39 -3.62 3.48 -6.02
N LEU A 40 -2.82 2.41 -6.06
CA LEU A 40 -1.41 2.51 -6.43
C LEU A 40 -1.26 2.92 -7.91
N LYS A 41 -0.71 4.11 -8.15
CA LYS A 41 -0.48 4.66 -9.49
C LYS A 41 0.85 4.23 -10.07
N TRP A 42 1.91 4.37 -9.27
CA TRP A 42 3.27 3.96 -9.62
C TRP A 42 4.06 3.70 -8.34
N PHE A 43 5.19 3.03 -8.49
CA PHE A 43 6.18 2.84 -7.45
C PHE A 43 7.56 2.79 -8.11
N ASP A 44 8.60 3.15 -7.36
CA ASP A 44 9.99 3.00 -7.78
C ASP A 44 10.78 2.30 -6.67
N GLN A 45 12.08 2.54 -6.56
CA GLN A 45 12.89 1.98 -5.49
C GLN A 45 12.54 2.54 -4.10
N ASP A 46 12.20 3.82 -4.01
CA ASP A 46 12.16 4.59 -2.76
C ASP A 46 10.76 5.07 -2.37
N ALA A 47 9.79 5.05 -3.28
CA ALA A 47 8.47 5.61 -3.06
C ALA A 47 7.31 4.78 -3.65
N PHE A 48 6.12 5.04 -3.12
CA PHE A 48 4.82 4.68 -3.67
C PHE A 48 4.04 5.95 -3.98
N CYS A 49 3.29 5.96 -5.08
CA CYS A 49 2.33 7.03 -5.36
C CYS A 49 0.91 6.49 -5.37
N LEU A 50 0.03 7.10 -4.57
CA LEU A 50 -1.38 6.76 -4.48
C LEU A 50 -2.23 7.85 -5.10
N ILE A 51 -3.29 7.44 -5.79
CA ILE A 51 -4.43 8.30 -6.12
C ILE A 51 -5.47 8.12 -5.01
N LYS A 52 -5.82 9.20 -4.33
CA LYS A 52 -6.85 9.23 -3.28
C LYS A 52 -8.25 9.27 -3.89
N ASP A 53 -9.27 9.07 -3.05
CA ASP A 53 -10.68 9.09 -3.47
C ASP A 53 -11.13 10.45 -4.04
N ASP A 54 -10.51 11.55 -3.61
CA ASP A 54 -10.74 12.90 -4.14
C ASP A 54 -10.03 13.17 -5.47
N GLY A 55 -9.33 12.17 -6.03
CA GLY A 55 -8.55 12.27 -7.25
C GLY A 55 -7.18 12.93 -7.09
N SER A 56 -6.86 13.47 -5.90
CA SER A 56 -5.53 13.99 -5.60
C SER A 56 -4.51 12.86 -5.48
N THR A 57 -3.22 13.19 -5.60
CA THR A 57 -2.14 12.21 -5.46
C THR A 57 -1.30 12.49 -4.22
N ILE A 58 -0.83 11.42 -3.57
CA ILE A 58 0.18 11.49 -2.51
C ILE A 58 1.34 10.56 -2.82
N THR A 59 2.54 10.99 -2.46
CA THR A 59 3.76 10.17 -2.55
C THR A 59 4.20 9.78 -1.15
N LEU A 60 4.37 8.48 -0.92
CA LEU A 60 4.81 7.90 0.34
C LEU A 60 6.23 7.37 0.17
N ILE A 61 7.16 7.83 1.01
CA ILE A 61 8.52 7.30 1.05
C ILE A 61 8.48 5.93 1.74
N LYS A 62 9.00 4.89 1.09
CA LYS A 62 8.94 3.50 1.58
C LYS A 62 9.57 3.32 2.95
N ARG A 63 10.59 4.10 3.29
CA ARG A 63 11.23 4.07 4.62
C ARG A 63 10.27 4.45 5.76
N ASN A 64 9.19 5.17 5.43
CA ASN A 64 8.15 5.56 6.39
C ASN A 64 6.93 4.63 6.33
N VAL A 65 6.93 3.58 5.50
CA VAL A 65 5.83 2.63 5.36
C VAL A 65 6.17 1.35 6.12
N LEU A 66 5.35 1.01 7.11
CA LEU A 66 5.46 -0.23 7.89
C LEU A 66 4.93 -1.43 7.12
N GLY A 67 3.89 -1.22 6.32
CA GLY A 67 3.25 -2.27 5.53
C GLY A 67 2.07 -1.72 4.73
N TYR A 68 1.52 -2.56 3.87
CA TYR A 68 0.33 -2.23 3.10
C TYR A 68 -0.43 -3.50 2.69
N GLY A 69 -1.69 -3.34 2.28
CA GLY A 69 -2.48 -4.43 1.74
C GLY A 69 -3.75 -3.93 1.04
N PRO A 70 -4.47 -4.82 0.33
CA PRO A 70 -5.79 -4.49 -0.22
C PRO A 70 -6.73 -3.98 0.88
N LEU A 71 -7.41 -2.87 0.62
CA LEU A 71 -8.46 -2.39 1.50
C LEU A 71 -9.67 -3.31 1.35
N VAL A 72 -9.76 -4.33 2.21
CA VAL A 72 -10.93 -5.22 2.26
C VAL A 72 -12.06 -4.46 2.93
N SER A 73 -13.05 -4.04 2.15
CA SER A 73 -14.32 -3.57 2.71
C SER A 73 -14.94 -4.75 3.48
N LYS A 74 -14.94 -4.68 4.80
CA LYS A 74 -15.77 -5.58 5.61
C LYS A 74 -17.23 -5.28 5.22
N SER A 75 -17.85 -6.24 4.55
CA SER A 75 -19.31 -6.29 4.33
C SER A 75 -20.01 -6.65 5.63
#